data_AF-A0A653D0I6-F1
#
_entry.id   AF-A0A653D0I6-F1
#
_cell.length_a   1.000
_cell.length_b   1.000
_cell.length_c   1.000
_cell.angle_alpha   90.00
_cell.angle_beta   90.00
_cell.angle_gamma   90.00
#
_symmetry.space_group_name_H-M   'P 1'
#
loop_
_entity.id
_entity.type
_entity.pdbx_description
1 polymer ?
#
loop_
_entity_poly.entity_id
_entity_poly.type
_entity_poly.pdbx_seq_one_letter_code
_entity_poly.pdbx_strand_id
1 'polypeptide(L)'
;MEPPSRLEFSNSSGGWLDCSASGSPQPQVDWLGADGQPAGDVPGVRRVLRNGTLYLMPFAAHAYRQDVHSTIYRCMASNNVGRVLSRDVQVRAVVTQSYKVDVEVIGAARGCTAVLKCIVPNFVKDLVRIMSWVQEPSFYI
;
A
#
# COMPACT_ATOMS: atom_id res chain seq x y z
N MET A 1 8.69 12.48 15.31
CA MET A 1 7.51 11.79 14.77
C MET A 1 7.96 10.52 14.08
N GLU A 2 7.34 9.41 14.43
CA GLU A 2 7.67 8.09 13.89
C GLU A 2 6.62 7.68 12.83
N PRO A 3 7.02 6.99 11.74
CA PRO A 3 6.08 6.55 10.71
C PRO A 3 5.09 5.48 11.23
N PRO A 4 3.95 5.28 10.54
CA PRO A 4 3.01 4.20 10.85
C PRO A 4 3.64 2.82 10.61
N SER A 5 3.07 1.75 11.20
CA SER A 5 3.58 0.38 11.03
C SER A 5 3.29 -0.22 9.64
N ARG A 6 2.35 0.35 8.89
CA ARG A 6 1.93 -0.12 7.57
C ARG A 6 1.55 1.05 6.68
N LEU A 7 1.94 0.98 5.41
CA LEU A 7 1.48 1.85 4.34
C LEU A 7 1.05 0.99 3.14
N GLU A 8 -0.25 1.07 2.81
CA GLU A 8 -0.83 0.46 1.61
C GLU A 8 -1.34 1.55 0.69
N PHE A 9 -0.98 1.47 -0.59
CA PHE A 9 -1.32 2.49 -1.58
C PHE A 9 -1.45 1.90 -2.99
N SER A 10 -2.09 2.62 -3.91
CA SER A 10 -2.18 2.16 -5.30
C SER A 10 -1.03 2.73 -6.14
N ASN A 11 -0.72 2.07 -7.26
CA ASN A 11 0.27 2.58 -8.20
C ASN A 11 -0.09 3.95 -8.80
N SER A 12 -1.37 4.35 -8.78
CA SER A 12 -1.83 5.65 -9.25
C SER A 12 -1.80 6.74 -8.17
N SER A 13 -1.98 6.39 -6.89
CA SER A 13 -1.97 7.37 -5.79
C SER A 13 -0.55 7.72 -5.34
N GLY A 14 0.37 6.74 -5.39
CA GLY A 14 1.62 6.85 -4.65
C GLY A 14 1.39 6.86 -3.13
N GLY A 15 2.43 7.10 -2.37
CA GLY A 15 2.38 7.19 -0.91
C GLY A 15 3.60 7.90 -0.34
N TRP A 16 3.56 8.23 0.95
CA TRP A 16 4.71 8.83 1.63
C TRP A 16 4.78 8.38 3.09
N LEU A 17 5.99 8.39 3.62
CA LEU A 17 6.27 8.14 5.02
C LEU A 17 7.04 9.31 5.59
N ASP A 18 6.47 9.97 6.59
CA ASP A 18 7.12 11.08 7.27
C ASP A 18 7.86 10.58 8.51
N CYS A 19 9.10 11.05 8.68
CA CYS A 19 9.88 10.80 9.87
C CYS A 19 10.57 12.08 10.34
N SER A 20 10.53 12.35 11.64
CA SER A 20 11.25 13.46 12.24
C SER A 20 11.84 13.05 13.60
N ALA A 21 13.04 13.51 13.88
CA ALA A 21 13.71 13.29 15.15
C ALA A 21 14.33 14.60 15.65
N SER A 22 14.41 14.75 16.97
CA SER A 22 15.09 15.84 17.64
C SER A 22 16.27 15.28 18.45
N GLY A 23 17.29 16.10 18.62
CA GLY A 23 18.49 15.73 19.36
C GLY A 23 19.49 16.87 19.37
N SER A 24 20.53 16.76 20.21
CA SER A 24 21.64 17.72 20.26
C SER A 24 22.96 16.97 20.08
N PRO A 25 23.70 17.19 18.99
CA PRO A 25 23.35 17.99 17.80
C PRO A 25 22.12 17.48 17.04
N GLN A 26 21.48 18.35 16.25
CA GLN A 26 20.29 17.99 15.47
C GLN A 26 20.57 16.80 14.55
N PRO A 27 19.83 15.68 14.66
CA PRO A 27 20.09 14.50 13.84
C PRO A 27 19.62 14.68 12.40
N GLN A 28 20.37 14.07 11.47
CA GLN A 28 19.96 13.86 10.09
C GLN A 28 19.03 12.64 10.02
N VAL A 29 17.99 12.73 9.19
CA VAL A 29 17.02 11.66 8.96
C VAL A 29 17.28 11.05 7.59
N ASP A 30 17.50 9.74 7.57
CA ASP A 30 17.62 8.91 6.37
C ASP A 30 16.73 7.67 6.49
N TRP A 31 16.61 6.88 5.42
CA TRP A 31 15.80 5.67 5.38
C TRP A 31 16.65 4.44 5.08
N LEU A 32 16.28 3.31 5.67
CA LEU A 32 16.90 2.01 5.46
C LEU A 32 15.88 1.04 4.85
N GLY A 33 16.35 0.18 3.94
CA GLY A 33 15.59 -0.96 3.43
C GLY A 33 15.58 -2.15 4.39
N ALA A 34 14.89 -3.22 4.01
CA ALA A 34 14.80 -4.46 4.78
C ALA A 34 16.17 -5.16 4.98
N ASP A 35 17.13 -4.89 4.10
CA ASP A 35 18.52 -5.35 4.18
C ASP A 35 19.40 -4.50 5.11
N GLY A 36 18.84 -3.44 5.70
CA GLY A 36 19.57 -2.48 6.52
C GLY A 36 20.45 -1.51 5.74
N GLN A 37 20.42 -1.55 4.40
CA GLN A 37 21.16 -0.61 3.57
C GLN A 37 20.39 0.71 3.39
N PRO A 38 21.10 1.83 3.16
CA PRO A 38 20.45 3.10 2.88
C PRO A 38 19.52 3.03 1.65
N ALA A 39 18.26 3.38 1.87
CA ALA A 39 17.24 3.46 0.85
C ALA A 39 17.30 4.82 0.13
N GLY A 40 18.24 4.96 -0.80
CA GLY A 40 18.40 6.17 -1.62
C GLY A 40 17.32 6.36 -2.70
N ASP A 41 17.48 7.42 -3.50
CA ASP A 41 16.59 7.73 -4.61
C ASP A 41 16.62 6.64 -5.69
N VAL A 42 15.43 6.27 -6.19
CA VAL A 42 15.27 5.40 -7.36
C VAL A 42 14.43 6.16 -8.38
N PRO A 43 15.00 6.50 -9.55
CA PRO A 43 14.32 7.32 -10.55
C PRO A 43 12.91 6.82 -10.87
N GLY A 44 11.94 7.72 -10.76
CA GLY A 44 10.53 7.47 -11.10
C GLY A 44 9.71 6.68 -10.08
N VAL A 45 10.30 6.14 -9.00
CA VAL A 45 9.53 5.31 -8.03
C VAL A 45 9.78 5.65 -6.56
N ARG A 46 10.97 6.12 -6.17
CA ARG A 46 11.29 6.45 -4.77
C ARG A 46 12.17 7.67 -4.66
N ARG A 47 11.86 8.57 -3.73
CA ARG A 47 12.69 9.74 -3.41
C ARG A 47 12.73 10.00 -1.91
N VAL A 48 13.92 10.29 -1.38
CA VAL A 48 14.09 10.79 0.00
C VAL A 48 14.14 12.31 -0.04
N LEU A 49 13.19 12.95 0.62
CA LEU A 49 13.11 14.41 0.70
C LEU A 49 13.94 14.95 1.86
N ARG A 50 14.41 16.19 1.75
CA ARG A 50 15.26 16.85 2.76
C ARG A 50 14.61 17.01 4.13
N ASN A 51 13.29 16.98 4.18
CA ASN A 51 12.51 17.05 5.42
C ASN A 51 12.39 15.69 6.14
N GLY A 52 13.02 14.63 5.62
CA GLY A 52 12.96 13.28 6.19
C GLY A 52 11.81 12.42 5.64
N THR A 53 11.01 12.91 4.69
CA THR A 53 9.92 12.14 4.06
C THR A 53 10.47 11.17 3.01
N LEU A 54 10.08 9.89 3.09
CA LEU A 54 10.25 8.93 2.00
C LEU A 54 9.03 8.98 1.09
N TYR A 55 9.19 9.53 -0.11
CA TYR A 55 8.13 9.65 -1.10
C TYR A 55 8.19 8.49 -2.10
N LEU A 56 7.09 7.74 -2.17
CA LEU A 56 6.86 6.64 -3.11
C LEU A 56 5.94 7.16 -4.22
N MET A 57 6.52 7.43 -5.38
CA MET A 57 5.83 8.10 -6.48
C MET A 57 4.75 7.21 -7.12
N PRO A 58 3.69 7.79 -7.72
CA PRO A 58 2.86 7.07 -8.67
C PRO A 58 3.71 6.46 -9.79
N PHE A 59 3.38 5.23 -10.20
CA PHE A 59 4.18 4.45 -11.13
C PHE A 59 3.30 3.62 -12.08
N ALA A 60 3.79 3.37 -13.29
CA ALA A 60 3.15 2.47 -14.23
C ALA A 60 3.38 1.00 -13.82
N ALA A 61 2.47 0.09 -14.19
CA ALA A 61 2.54 -1.31 -13.79
C ALA A 61 3.90 -1.99 -14.06
N HIS A 62 4.55 -1.68 -15.18
CA HIS A 62 5.85 -2.22 -15.57
C HIS A 62 7.03 -1.70 -14.73
N ALA A 63 6.85 -0.58 -14.03
CA ALA A 63 7.84 -0.01 -13.11
C ALA A 63 7.71 -0.59 -11.68
N TYR A 64 6.81 -1.55 -11.47
CA TYR A 64 6.70 -2.25 -10.20
C TYR A 64 8.01 -2.95 -9.86
N ARG A 65 8.40 -2.82 -8.60
CA ARG A 65 9.67 -3.28 -8.05
C ARG A 65 9.44 -3.78 -6.64
N GLN A 66 9.70 -5.05 -6.37
CA GLN A 66 9.42 -5.66 -5.07
C GLN A 66 10.25 -5.00 -3.95
N ASP A 67 11.52 -4.68 -4.22
CA ASP A 67 12.45 -4.01 -3.32
C ASP A 67 12.07 -2.56 -2.98
N VAL A 68 11.15 -1.95 -3.73
CA VAL A 68 10.64 -0.59 -3.47
C VAL A 68 9.20 -0.60 -2.95
N HIS A 69 8.35 -1.41 -3.59
CA HIS A 69 6.90 -1.35 -3.45
C HIS A 69 6.31 -2.46 -2.58
N SER A 70 7.08 -3.48 -2.20
CA SER A 70 6.63 -4.56 -1.32
C SER A 70 7.77 -4.99 -0.40
N THR A 71 8.14 -4.09 0.49
CA THR A 71 9.31 -4.21 1.37
C THR A 71 9.04 -3.59 2.73
N ILE A 72 10.02 -3.69 3.62
CA ILE A 72 10.02 -3.02 4.92
C ILE A 72 10.98 -1.84 4.85
N TYR A 73 10.54 -0.69 5.36
CA TYR A 73 11.40 0.46 5.58
C TYR A 73 11.55 0.76 7.06
N ARG A 74 12.70 1.35 7.40
CA ARG A 74 12.97 1.88 8.73
C ARG A 74 13.59 3.25 8.62
N CYS A 75 13.08 4.20 9.39
CA CYS A 75 13.70 5.52 9.51
C CYS A 75 14.93 5.43 10.41
N MET A 76 16.01 6.08 10.02
CA MET A 76 17.22 6.25 10.80
C MET A 76 17.44 7.73 11.10
N ALA A 77 17.56 8.07 12.38
CA ALA A 77 18.00 9.40 12.80
C ALA A 77 19.40 9.29 13.39
N SER A 78 20.36 10.05 12.87
CA SER A 78 21.77 9.96 13.26
C SER A 78 22.40 11.33 13.45
N ASN A 79 23.22 11.46 14.49
CA ASN A 79 24.14 12.57 14.70
C ASN A 79 25.53 12.02 15.10
N ASN A 80 26.44 12.88 15.54
CA ASN A 80 27.77 12.49 15.99
C ASN A 80 27.80 11.75 17.33
N VAL A 81 26.71 11.76 18.11
CA VAL A 81 26.59 11.04 19.38
C VAL A 81 26.13 9.60 19.14
N GLY A 82 25.31 9.37 18.10
CA GLY A 82 24.87 8.03 17.74
C GLY A 82 23.73 8.03 16.74
N ARG A 83 23.08 6.87 16.61
CA ARG A 83 21.94 6.63 15.72
C ARG A 83 20.83 5.89 16.42
N VAL A 84 19.59 6.21 16.05
CA VAL A 84 18.37 5.53 16.49
C VAL A 84 17.53 5.15 15.28
N LEU A 85 16.84 4.02 15.39
CA LEU A 85 15.98 3.50 14.33
C LEU A 85 14.53 3.49 14.78
N SER A 86 13.60 3.74 13.85
CA SER A 86 12.17 3.58 14.09
C SER A 86 11.74 2.10 14.14
N ARG A 87 10.46 1.88 14.40
CA ARG A 87 9.74 0.64 14.06
C ARG A 87 9.80 0.33 12.57
N ASP A 88 9.48 -0.91 12.26
CA ASP A 88 9.28 -1.36 10.89
C ASP A 88 8.00 -0.81 10.28
N VAL A 89 8.13 -0.36 9.03
CA VAL A 89 7.02 0.07 8.20
C VAL A 89 6.84 -0.92 7.07
N GLN A 90 5.78 -1.72 7.13
CA GLN A 90 5.42 -2.61 6.03
C GLN A 90 4.80 -1.80 4.90
N VAL A 91 5.52 -1.69 3.79
CA VAL A 91 5.03 -1.03 2.58
C VAL A 91 4.50 -2.06 1.61
N ARG A 92 3.30 -1.82 1.06
CA ARG A 92 2.71 -2.62 -0.01
C ARG A 92 1.95 -1.74 -0.99
N ALA A 93 2.50 -1.56 -2.18
CA ALA A 93 1.82 -0.94 -3.30
C ALA A 93 1.01 -1.99 -4.07
N VAL A 94 -0.19 -1.60 -4.47
CA VAL A 94 -1.11 -2.41 -5.27
C VAL A 94 -1.18 -1.83 -6.68
N VAL A 95 -0.87 -2.65 -7.68
CA VAL A 95 -1.04 -2.27 -9.07
C VAL A 95 -2.51 -2.42 -9.45
N THR A 96 -3.13 -1.31 -9.83
CA THR A 96 -4.53 -1.28 -10.25
C THR A 96 -4.68 -2.03 -11.56
N GLN A 97 -5.53 -3.05 -11.58
CA GLN A 97 -5.87 -3.84 -12.77
C GLN A 97 -7.38 -3.89 -12.93
N SER A 98 -7.85 -3.98 -14.18
CA SER A 98 -9.26 -4.21 -14.45
C SER A 98 -9.65 -5.62 -13.98
N TYR A 99 -10.79 -5.72 -13.32
CA TYR A 99 -11.37 -6.98 -12.92
C TYR A 99 -12.86 -6.96 -13.21
N LYS A 100 -13.43 -8.14 -13.42
CA LYS A 100 -14.87 -8.36 -13.51
C LYS A 100 -15.26 -9.31 -12.40
N VAL A 101 -16.49 -9.14 -11.91
CA VAL A 101 -17.09 -10.04 -10.92
C VAL A 101 -18.23 -10.78 -11.60
N ASP A 102 -18.40 -12.04 -11.22
CA ASP A 102 -19.49 -12.87 -11.71
C ASP A 102 -20.49 -13.15 -10.57
N VAL A 103 -21.73 -13.48 -10.93
CA VAL A 103 -22.76 -13.88 -9.97
C VAL A 103 -23.12 -15.32 -10.22
N GLU A 104 -22.97 -16.14 -9.19
CA GLU A 104 -23.38 -17.54 -9.21
C GLU A 104 -24.61 -17.75 -8.32
N VAL A 105 -25.61 -18.45 -8.84
CA VAL A 105 -26.75 -18.90 -8.06
C VAL A 105 -26.41 -20.25 -7.47
N ILE A 106 -26.31 -20.35 -6.15
CA ILE A 106 -26.21 -21.65 -5.49
C ILE A 106 -27.60 -22.29 -5.62
N GLY A 107 -27.69 -23.30 -6.49
CA GLY A 107 -28.94 -23.84 -7.01
C GLY A 107 -30.01 -24.08 -5.94
N ALA A 108 -31.23 -23.62 -6.23
CA ALA A 108 -32.38 -23.75 -5.34
C ALA A 108 -33.61 -24.24 -6.12
N ALA A 109 -34.34 -25.17 -5.50
CA ALA A 109 -35.65 -25.58 -6.01
C ALA A 109 -36.69 -24.50 -5.73
N ARG A 110 -37.79 -24.53 -6.50
CA ARG A 110 -38.94 -23.65 -6.27
C ARG A 110 -39.46 -23.83 -4.84
N GLY A 111 -39.59 -22.72 -4.11
CA GLY A 111 -40.03 -22.70 -2.71
C GLY A 111 -38.90 -22.82 -1.69
N CYS A 112 -37.66 -23.08 -2.11
CA CYS A 112 -36.48 -23.05 -1.25
C CYS A 112 -35.81 -21.67 -1.26
N THR A 113 -34.92 -21.44 -0.31
CA THR A 113 -34.05 -20.25 -0.27
C THR A 113 -32.93 -20.40 -1.29
N ALA A 114 -32.76 -19.41 -2.17
CA ALA A 114 -31.60 -19.28 -3.04
C ALA A 114 -30.56 -18.36 -2.41
N VAL A 115 -29.28 -18.67 -2.61
CA VAL A 115 -28.16 -17.80 -2.21
C VAL A 115 -27.42 -17.37 -3.46
N LEU A 116 -27.35 -16.05 -3.67
CA LEU A 116 -26.54 -15.45 -4.72
C LEU A 116 -25.14 -15.18 -4.16
N LYS A 117 -24.12 -15.65 -4.88
CA LYS A 117 -22.73 -15.47 -4.50
C LYS A 117 -22.01 -14.62 -5.53
N CYS A 118 -21.44 -13.51 -5.07
CA CYS A 118 -20.59 -12.65 -5.90
C CYS A 118 -19.18 -13.26 -5.90
N ILE A 119 -18.72 -13.67 -7.07
CA ILE A 119 -17.43 -14.29 -7.29
C ILE A 119 -16.43 -13.18 -7.63
N VAL A 120 -15.61 -12.83 -6.64
CA VAL A 120 -14.53 -11.85 -6.77
C VAL A 120 -13.22 -12.59 -7.09
N PRO A 121 -12.48 -12.17 -8.13
CA PRO A 121 -11.19 -12.78 -8.44
C PRO A 121 -10.20 -12.71 -7.27
N ASN A 122 -9.47 -13.80 -7.03
CA ASN A 122 -8.61 -13.94 -5.84
C ASN A 122 -7.57 -12.81 -5.69
N PHE A 123 -7.03 -12.29 -6.80
CA PHE A 123 -5.98 -11.25 -6.77
C PHE A 123 -6.47 -9.87 -6.29
N VAL A 124 -7.78 -9.64 -6.23
CA VAL A 124 -8.40 -8.40 -5.70
C VAL A 124 -9.27 -8.63 -4.47
N LYS A 125 -9.42 -9.88 -4.01
CA LYS A 125 -10.37 -10.26 -2.96
C LYS A 125 -10.21 -9.48 -1.65
N ASP A 126 -8.97 -9.17 -1.26
CA ASP A 126 -8.67 -8.43 -0.02
C ASP A 126 -8.79 -6.90 -0.19
N LEU A 127 -8.99 -6.43 -1.42
CA LEU A 127 -9.00 -5.01 -1.79
C LEU A 127 -10.39 -4.47 -2.10
N VAL A 128 -11.38 -5.36 -2.28
CA VAL A 128 -12.73 -5.00 -2.71
C VAL A 128 -13.76 -5.64 -1.79
N ARG A 129 -14.94 -5.02 -1.70
CA ARG A 129 -16.07 -5.53 -0.93
C ARG A 129 -17.37 -5.38 -1.70
N ILE A 130 -18.30 -6.29 -1.46
CA ILE A 130 -19.64 -6.22 -2.03
C ILE A 130 -20.34 -5.00 -1.42
N MET A 131 -20.87 -4.12 -2.26
CA MET A 131 -21.56 -2.90 -1.83
C MET A 131 -23.07 -3.06 -1.85
N SER A 132 -23.62 -3.58 -2.95
CA SER A 132 -25.04 -3.79 -3.14
C SER A 132 -25.27 -4.92 -4.15
N TRP A 133 -26.50 -5.44 -4.16
CA TRP A 133 -27.02 -6.34 -5.17
C TRP A 133 -28.06 -5.58 -6.00
N VAL A 134 -27.98 -5.68 -7.31
CA VAL A 134 -28.88 -4.99 -8.25
C VAL A 134 -29.47 -6.03 -9.20
N GLN A 135 -30.75 -5.87 -9.53
CA GLN A 135 -31.46 -6.71 -10.48
C GLN A 135 -31.69 -5.90 -11.77
N GLU A 136 -31.41 -6.51 -12.93
CA GLU A 136 -31.76 -5.93 -14.23
C GLU A 136 -33.09 -6.51 -14.76
N PRO A 137 -33.94 -5.72 -15.45
CA PRO A 137 -33.77 -4.29 -15.68
C PRO A 137 -33.93 -3.50 -14.38
N SER A 138 -33.09 -2.49 -14.19
CA SER A 138 -33.19 -1.56 -13.07
C SER A 138 -34.53 -0.85 -13.17
N PHE A 139 -35.57 -1.38 -12.51
CA PHE A 139 -36.83 -0.67 -12.40
C PHE A 139 -36.55 0.57 -11.54
N TYR A 140 -36.42 1.73 -12.20
CA TYR A 140 -36.50 3.03 -11.53
C TYR A 140 -37.88 3.10 -10.89
N ILE A 141 -37.94 2.92 -9.56
CA ILE A 141 -39.12 3.20 -8.74
C ILE A 141 -38.88 4.53 -8.05
#